data_AF-A0A0F9TFX8-F1
#
_entry.id   AF-A0A0F9TFX8-F1
#
_cell.length_a   1.000
_cell.length_b   1.000
_cell.length_c   1.000
_cell.angle_alpha   90.00
_cell.angle_beta   90.00
_cell.angle_gamma   90.00
#
_symmetry.space_group_name_H-M   'P 1'
#
loop_
_entity.id
_entity.type
_entity.pdbx_description
1 polymer ?
#
loop_
_entity_poly.entity_id
_entity_poly.type
_entity_poly.pdbx_seq_one_letter_code
_entity_poly.pdbx_strand_id
1 'polypeptide(L)'
;MSTWMIEGRWSGPANPAGSWTSLVHREYTDRKRFASQCKILGSIGYSDGTRLRLRVHKRERGEGKRPREVDGYSELIRDCIYYEVNSVDDLVKAKEQCQPSAKPA
;
A
#
# COMPACT_ATOMS: atom_id res chain seq x y z
N MET A 1 -7.04 22.25 5.61
CA MET A 1 -6.02 21.21 5.35
C MET A 1 -6.57 20.26 4.29
N SER A 2 -5.76 19.85 3.31
CA SER A 2 -6.19 18.88 2.30
C SER A 2 -6.04 17.46 2.84
N THR A 3 -7.12 16.68 2.83
CA THR A 3 -7.09 15.25 3.18
C THR A 3 -6.87 14.43 1.92
N TRP A 4 -6.00 13.43 2.00
CA TRP A 4 -5.75 12.46 0.95
C TRP A 4 -6.39 11.13 1.32
N MET A 5 -6.89 10.42 0.33
CA MET A 5 -7.40 9.06 0.44
C MET A 5 -6.47 8.13 -0.32
N ILE A 6 -5.98 7.10 0.35
CA ILE A 6 -5.18 6.05 -0.23
C ILE A 6 -6.08 4.82 -0.34
N GLU A 7 -6.24 4.28 -1.55
CA GLU A 7 -6.97 3.04 -1.81
C GLU A 7 -6.01 1.96 -2.26
N GLY A 8 -6.05 0.80 -1.63
CA GLY A 8 -5.37 -0.42 -2.07
C GLY A 8 -6.36 -1.40 -2.68
N ARG A 9 -6.10 -1.85 -3.90
CA ARG A 9 -6.92 -2.86 -4.59
C ARG A 9 -6.06 -4.02 -5.03
N TRP A 10 -6.56 -5.24 -4.86
CA TRP A 10 -5.91 -6.40 -5.45
C TRP A 10 -6.01 -6.36 -6.97
N SER A 11 -4.97 -6.87 -7.61
CA SER A 11 -4.94 -7.20 -9.03
C SER A 11 -4.07 -8.45 -9.18
N GLY A 12 -4.42 -9.40 -10.03
CA GLY A 12 -3.67 -10.66 -10.15
C GLY A 12 -3.79 -11.30 -11.52
N PRO A 13 -3.01 -12.36 -11.79
CA PRO A 13 -3.04 -13.07 -13.07
C PRO A 13 -4.47 -13.54 -13.35
N ALA A 14 -4.94 -13.18 -14.53
CA ALA A 14 -6.34 -13.23 -14.89
C ALA A 14 -6.88 -14.66 -14.88
N ASN A 15 -7.94 -14.88 -14.10
CA ASN A 15 -9.01 -15.72 -14.62
C ASN A 15 -9.55 -14.99 -15.87
N PRO A 16 -9.69 -15.64 -17.04
CA PRO A 16 -10.09 -14.98 -18.29
C PRO A 16 -11.50 -14.34 -18.27
N ALA A 17 -12.22 -14.40 -17.14
CA ALA A 17 -13.59 -13.96 -16.98
C ALA A 17 -13.82 -12.75 -16.03
N GLY A 18 -12.79 -12.07 -15.53
CA GLY A 18 -13.00 -10.78 -14.86
C GLY A 18 -12.20 -10.53 -13.59
N SER A 19 -11.12 -9.77 -13.74
CA SER A 19 -10.69 -8.65 -12.89
C SER A 19 -11.18 -8.64 -11.43
N TRP A 20 -10.61 -9.48 -10.56
CA TRP A 20 -10.71 -9.28 -9.11
C TRP A 20 -10.01 -7.96 -8.73
N THR A 21 -10.76 -6.86 -8.78
CA THR A 21 -10.31 -5.52 -8.37
C THR A 21 -11.02 -5.13 -7.07
N SER A 22 -10.91 -6.00 -6.06
CA SER A 22 -11.52 -5.76 -4.76
C SER A 22 -10.74 -4.69 -4.01
N LEU A 23 -11.46 -3.69 -3.49
CA LEU A 23 -10.90 -2.73 -2.54
C LEU A 23 -10.62 -3.44 -1.23
N VAL A 24 -9.35 -3.45 -0.81
CA VAL A 24 -8.90 -4.14 0.40
C VAL A 24 -8.19 -3.24 1.39
N HIS A 25 -7.90 -2.00 0.98
CA HIS A 25 -7.37 -1.00 1.87
C HIS A 25 -7.93 0.37 1.51
N ARG A 26 -8.29 1.15 2.53
CA ARG A 26 -8.64 2.56 2.41
C ARG A 26 -8.22 3.28 3.69
N GLU A 27 -7.30 4.22 3.55
CA GLU A 27 -6.79 5.06 4.65
C GLU A 27 -6.91 6.54 4.27
N TYR A 28 -7.25 7.38 5.24
CA TYR A 28 -7.18 8.83 5.09
C TYR A 28 -5.93 9.39 5.77
N THR A 29 -5.24 10.29 5.09
CA THR A 29 -4.05 10.96 5.62
C THR A 29 -4.05 12.45 5.29
N ASP A 30 -3.61 13.29 6.22
CA ASP A 30 -3.31 14.70 6.01
C ASP A 30 -1.83 14.92 5.63
N ARG A 31 -1.00 13.87 5.74
CA ARG A 31 0.43 13.91 5.47
C ARG A 31 0.70 13.86 3.97
N LYS A 32 0.91 15.04 3.36
CA LYS A 32 1.23 15.17 1.93
C LYS A 32 2.42 14.30 1.51
N ARG A 33 3.47 14.20 2.33
CA ARG A 33 4.66 13.39 2.01
C ARG A 33 4.31 11.91 1.89
N PHE A 34 3.56 11.36 2.85
CA PHE A 34 3.11 9.97 2.82
C PHE A 34 2.22 9.70 1.59
N ALA A 35 1.25 10.58 1.33
CA ALA A 35 0.40 10.47 0.14
C ALA A 35 1.21 10.47 -1.18
N SER A 36 2.23 11.33 -1.29
CA SER A 36 3.15 11.34 -2.44
C SER A 36 3.96 10.04 -2.55
N GLN A 37 4.46 9.51 -1.44
CA GLN A 37 5.21 8.26 -1.43
C GLN A 37 4.33 7.07 -1.82
N CYS A 38 3.08 6.99 -1.32
CA CYS A 38 2.10 5.99 -1.77
C CYS A 38 1.82 6.08 -3.27
N LYS A 39 1.77 7.31 -3.82
CA LYS A 39 1.58 7.55 -5.24
C LYS A 39 2.78 7.10 -6.08
N ILE A 40 4.01 7.32 -5.58
CA ILE A 40 5.26 6.88 -6.22
C ILE A 40 5.37 5.35 -6.17
N LEU A 41 5.10 4.74 -5.01
CA LEU A 41 5.12 3.29 -4.83
C LEU A 41 4.20 2.61 -5.84
N GLY A 42 2.96 3.11 -6.00
CA GLY A 42 2.03 2.75 -7.07
C GLY A 42 1.44 1.34 -6.97
N SER A 43 2.26 0.33 -6.69
CA SER A 43 1.82 -1.04 -6.41
C SER A 43 2.85 -1.83 -5.62
N ILE A 44 2.39 -2.82 -4.86
CA ILE A 44 3.23 -3.79 -4.16
C ILE A 44 3.01 -5.16 -4.79
N GLY A 45 4.07 -5.80 -5.29
CA GLY A 45 4.05 -7.13 -5.89
C GLY A 45 4.22 -8.26 -4.88
N TYR A 46 3.55 -9.39 -5.16
CA TYR A 46 3.63 -10.62 -4.40
C TYR A 46 4.20 -11.75 -5.27
N SER A 47 4.74 -12.78 -4.63
CA SER A 47 5.42 -13.90 -5.29
C SER A 47 4.50 -14.77 -6.15
N ASP A 48 3.20 -14.79 -5.85
CA ASP A 48 2.14 -15.47 -6.63
C ASP A 48 1.72 -14.70 -7.89
N GLY A 49 2.38 -13.58 -8.19
CA GLY A 49 2.07 -12.71 -9.32
C GLY A 49 0.92 -11.74 -9.08
N THR A 50 0.29 -11.78 -7.89
CA THR A 50 -0.67 -10.76 -7.48
C THR A 50 0.04 -9.45 -7.10
N ARG A 51 -0.71 -8.35 -7.18
CA ARG A 51 -0.24 -7.00 -6.88
C ARG A 51 -1.32 -6.20 -6.17
N LEU A 52 -0.94 -5.57 -5.07
CA LEU A 52 -1.74 -4.55 -4.41
C LEU A 52 -1.50 -3.20 -5.10
N ARG A 53 -2.44 -2.73 -5.92
CA ARG A 53 -2.36 -1.43 -6.58
C ARG A 53 -2.83 -0.32 -5.64
N LEU A 54 -2.03 0.72 -5.51
CA LEU A 54 -2.33 1.89 -4.71
C LEU A 54 -2.85 3.01 -5.61
N ARG A 55 -3.94 3.66 -5.20
CA ARG A 55 -4.45 4.89 -5.79
C ARG A 55 -4.55 5.96 -4.73
N VAL A 56 -4.03 7.13 -5.04
CA VAL A 56 -4.03 8.26 -4.12
C VAL A 56 -4.89 9.36 -4.71
N HIS A 57 -5.93 9.75 -3.96
CA HIS A 57 -6.89 10.77 -4.34
C HIS A 57 -6.84 11.92 -3.36
N LYS A 58 -6.76 13.15 -3.85
CA LYS A 58 -6.96 14.34 -3.01
C LYS A 58 -8.45 14.52 -2.79
N ARG A 59 -8.90 14.58 -1.53
CA ARG A 59 -10.28 14.95 -1.24
C ARG A 59 -10.46 16.46 -1.25
N GLU A 60 -11.51 16.90 -1.91
CA GLU A 60 -11.90 18.30 -1.93
C GLU A 60 -12.77 18.65 -0.74
N ARG A 61 -12.73 19.92 -0.33
CA ARG A 61 -13.57 20.41 0.77
C ARG A 61 -15.03 20.44 0.30
N GLY A 62 -15.87 19.61 0.90
CA GLY A 62 -17.29 19.48 0.52
C GLY A 62 -17.62 18.20 -0.26
N GLU A 63 -16.60 17.41 -0.62
CA GLU A 63 -16.81 16.05 -1.10
C GLU A 63 -17.53 15.28 0.02
N GLY A 64 -18.64 14.60 -0.30
CA GLY A 64 -19.65 14.11 0.64
C GLY A 64 -19.16 13.13 1.73
N LYS A 65 -20.07 12.28 2.24
CA LYS A 65 -19.76 11.39 3.37
C LYS A 65 -18.48 10.58 3.10
N ARG A 66 -17.53 10.62 4.04
CA ARG A 66 -16.29 9.82 3.97
C ARG A 66 -16.66 8.34 3.91
N PRO A 67 -16.31 7.62 2.83
CA PRO A 67 -16.41 6.16 2.83
C PRO A 67 -15.68 5.55 4.03
N ARG A 68 -16.14 4.37 4.47
CA ARG A 68 -15.51 3.66 5.60
C ARG A 68 -14.05 3.33 5.26
N GLU A 69 -13.18 3.52 6.24
CA GLU A 69 -11.80 3.05 6.20
C GLU A 69 -11.75 1.52 6.20
N VAL A 70 -10.74 0.99 5.50
CA VAL A 70 -10.47 -0.44 5.43
C VAL A 70 -9.00 -0.60 5.75
N ASP A 71 -8.71 -1.03 6.98
CA ASP A 71 -7.33 -1.17 7.44
C ASP A 71 -6.81 -2.60 7.21
N GLY A 72 -6.55 -2.94 5.95
CA GLY A 72 -6.02 -4.27 5.59
C GLY A 72 -4.50 -4.32 5.43
N TYR A 73 -3.88 -3.21 5.00
CA TYR A 73 -2.51 -3.21 4.47
C TYR A 73 -1.68 -1.98 4.88
N SER A 74 -2.10 -1.21 5.89
CA SER A 74 -1.42 0.03 6.29
C SER A 74 0.04 -0.20 6.68
N GLU A 75 0.31 -1.25 7.47
CA GLU A 75 1.67 -1.60 7.89
C GLU A 75 2.54 -1.99 6.70
N LEU A 76 2.05 -2.86 5.81
CA LEU A 76 2.76 -3.25 4.61
C LEU A 76 3.12 -2.05 3.73
N ILE A 77 2.19 -1.13 3.51
CA ILE A 77 2.42 0.07 2.70
C ILE A 77 3.49 0.95 3.35
N ARG A 78 3.43 1.16 4.66
CA ARG A 78 4.41 1.95 5.41
C ARG A 78 5.80 1.31 5.36
N ASP A 79 5.88 0.00 5.53
CA ASP A 79 7.12 -0.76 5.46
C ASP A 79 7.74 -0.68 4.05
N CYS A 80 6.96 -0.92 3.00
CA CYS A 80 7.44 -0.78 1.62
C CYS A 80 7.96 0.64 1.33
N ILE A 81 7.29 1.68 1.85
CA ILE A 81 7.77 3.07 1.73
C ILE A 81 9.05 3.31 2.52
N TYR A 82 9.16 2.74 3.72
CA TYR A 82 10.32 2.91 4.59
C TYR A 82 11.58 2.26 3.99
N TYR A 83 11.45 1.04 3.48
CA TYR A 83 12.55 0.29 2.86
C TYR A 83 12.73 0.61 1.36
N GLU A 84 11.90 1.49 0.79
CA GLU A 84 11.92 1.89 -0.62
C GLU A 84 11.80 0.71 -1.60
N VAL A 85 11.01 -0.31 -1.22
CA VAL A 85 10.76 -1.52 -2.02
C VAL A 85 9.33 -1.56 -2.55
N ASN A 86 9.12 -2.27 -3.66
CA ASN A 86 7.82 -2.42 -4.30
C ASN A 86 7.34 -3.88 -4.39
N SER A 87 7.97 -4.80 -3.66
CA SER A 87 7.59 -6.20 -3.59
C SER A 87 7.68 -6.71 -2.15
N VAL A 88 6.85 -7.69 -1.80
CA VAL A 88 6.92 -8.35 -0.50
C VAL A 88 8.22 -9.13 -0.35
N ASP A 89 8.69 -9.77 -1.41
CA ASP A 89 9.94 -10.55 -1.39
C ASP A 89 11.15 -9.66 -1.09
N ASP A 90 11.23 -8.47 -1.70
CA ASP A 90 12.32 -7.53 -1.43
C ASP A 90 12.17 -6.89 -0.05
N LEU A 91 10.94 -6.70 0.43
CA LEU A 91 10.70 -6.26 1.79
C LEU A 91 11.23 -7.26 2.83
N VAL A 92 11.02 -8.56 2.61
CA VAL A 92 11.55 -9.61 3.49
C VAL A 92 13.09 -9.53 3.52
N LYS A 93 13.74 -9.48 2.37
CA LYS A 93 15.21 -9.36 2.28
C LYS A 93 15.72 -8.09 2.96
N ALA A 94 15.05 -6.94 2.76
CA ALA A 94 15.43 -5.68 3.38
C ALA A 94 15.29 -5.73 4.91
N LYS A 95 14.24 -6.36 5.42
CA LYS A 95 14.04 -6.59 6.85
C LYS A 95 15.11 -7.50 7.45
N GLU A 96 15.51 -8.57 6.76
CA GLU A 96 16.58 -9.47 7.20
C GLU A 96 17.94 -8.76 7.28
N GLN A 97 18.23 -7.87 6.33
CA GLN A 97 19.48 -7.09 6.31
C GLN A 97 19.51 -5.98 7.39
N CYS A 98 18.35 -5.43 7.74
CA CYS A 98 18.22 -4.39 8.77
C CYS A 98 17.96 -4.93 10.17
N GLN A 99 17.72 -6.24 10.35
CA GLN A 99 17.72 -6.83 11.69
C GLN A 99 19.16 -6.86 12.21
N PRO A 100 19.48 -6.10 13.28
CA PRO A 100 20.76 -6.29 13.94
C PRO A 100 20.76 -7.73 14.46
N SER A 101 21.70 -8.54 13.96
CA SER A 101 22.08 -9.86 14.47
C SER A 101 21.69 -10.00 15.95
N ALA A 102 20.56 -10.66 16.21
CA ALA A 102 20.26 -11.10 17.55
C ALA A 102 21.40 -12.05 17.92
N LYS A 103 22.22 -11.63 18.88
CA LYS A 103 23.45 -12.30 19.30
C LYS A 103 23.21 -13.81 19.45
N PRO A 104 24.15 -14.68 19.04
CA PRO A 104 24.15 -16.05 19.49
C PRO A 104 24.31 -16.04 21.02
N ALA A 105 23.41 -16.75 21.71
CA ALA A 105 23.59 -17.13 23.10
C ALA A 105 24.54 -18.33 23.19
#